data_AF-A0A0Q5L6W6-F1
#
_entry.id   AF-A0A0Q5L6W6-F1
#
_cell.length_a   1.000
_cell.length_b   1.000
_cell.length_c   1.000
_cell.angle_alpha   90.00
_cell.angle_beta   90.00
_cell.angle_gamma   90.00
#
_symmetry.space_group_name_H-M   'P 1'
#
loop_
_entity.id
_entity.type
_entity.pdbx_description
1 polymer ?
#
loop_
_entity_poly.entity_id
_entity_poly.type
_entity_poly.pdbx_seq_one_letter_code
_entity_poly.pdbx_strand_id
1 'polypeptide(L)'
;MNVTGLASAPLVIATDPVGVYLLDLLAEGGGGGGAVSREALVTGALDRLDTTEEAVTSRLASMVDAGFAMRVEGGGAEPAWRGCTHDELAAAFDSVVDVLRALDEAGDSEQATDAVTAIDAAWATRSTAEARRAVAEAFRLSPAGQRHARRVAEGTLGLPFGRPRPEGA
;
A
#
# COMPACT_ATOMS: atom_id res chain seq x y z
N MET A 1 5.98 -17.69 15.11
CA MET A 1 6.23 -16.89 13.88
C MET A 1 5.17 -15.80 13.90
N ASN A 2 5.54 -14.52 14.01
CA ASN A 2 4.57 -13.41 14.14
C ASN A 2 3.79 -13.24 12.84
N VAL A 3 2.64 -13.91 12.71
CA VAL A 3 1.80 -13.91 11.50
C VAL A 3 1.04 -12.57 11.34
N THR A 4 0.87 -11.82 12.42
CA THR A 4 0.07 -10.58 12.45
C THR A 4 0.73 -9.37 11.80
N GLY A 5 2.07 -9.28 11.80
CA GLY A 5 2.79 -8.17 11.17
C GLY A 5 2.84 -8.23 9.64
N LEU A 6 2.65 -9.42 9.06
CA LEU A 6 2.68 -9.63 7.61
C LEU A 6 1.28 -9.52 6.98
N ALA A 7 0.22 -9.90 7.69
CA ALA A 7 -1.15 -9.88 7.18
C ALA A 7 -1.70 -8.47 6.90
N SER A 8 -1.20 -7.44 7.60
CA SER A 8 -1.59 -6.04 7.34
C SER A 8 -0.75 -5.34 6.27
N ALA A 9 0.35 -5.96 5.81
CA ALA A 9 1.23 -5.34 4.81
C ALA A 9 0.49 -5.00 3.50
N PRO A 10 -0.40 -5.87 2.96
CA PRO A 10 -1.22 -5.50 1.82
C PRO A 10 -2.16 -4.32 2.07
N LEU A 11 -2.73 -4.21 3.26
CA LEU A 11 -3.59 -3.09 3.62
C LEU A 11 -2.79 -1.77 3.71
N VAL A 12 -1.56 -1.82 4.21
CA VAL A 12 -0.65 -0.67 4.26
C VAL A 12 -0.29 -0.17 2.86
N ILE A 13 -0.12 -1.06 1.88
CA ILE A 13 0.08 -0.68 0.46
C ILE A 13 -1.21 -0.12 -0.14
N ALA A 14 -2.35 -0.78 0.06
CA ALA A 14 -3.63 -0.39 -0.53
C ALA A 14 -4.16 0.96 -0.03
N THR A 15 -3.74 1.40 1.16
CA THR A 15 -4.11 2.68 1.77
C THR A 15 -3.08 3.80 1.55
N ASP A 16 -1.98 3.51 0.85
CA ASP A 16 -0.89 4.46 0.66
C ASP A 16 -0.84 5.00 -0.78
N PRO A 17 -0.95 6.33 -0.98
CA PRO A 17 -0.87 6.94 -2.31
C PRO A 17 0.39 6.59 -3.10
N VAL A 18 1.56 6.53 -2.44
CA VAL A 18 2.82 6.20 -3.11
C VAL A 18 2.81 4.73 -3.56
N GLY A 19 2.43 3.81 -2.68
CA GLY A 19 2.30 2.38 -2.99
C GLY A 19 1.34 2.13 -4.15
N VAL A 20 0.16 2.76 -4.13
CA VAL A 20 -0.83 2.59 -5.20
C VAL A 20 -0.33 3.15 -6.53
N TYR A 21 0.32 4.30 -6.56
CA TYR A 21 0.87 4.84 -7.79
C TYR A 21 2.06 4.02 -8.32
N LEU A 22 2.90 3.47 -7.43
CA LEU A 22 3.97 2.55 -7.82
C LEU A 22 3.42 1.27 -8.47
N LEU A 23 2.23 0.78 -8.09
CA LEU A 23 1.57 -0.33 -8.78
C LEU A 23 1.27 0.01 -10.24
N ASP A 24 0.83 1.23 -10.53
CA ASP A 24 0.58 1.67 -11.90
C ASP A 24 1.88 1.74 -12.71
N LEU A 25 2.94 2.33 -12.15
CA LEU A 25 4.24 2.39 -12.83
C LEU A 25 4.82 0.99 -13.12
N LEU A 26 4.66 0.06 -12.18
CA LEU A 26 5.09 -1.33 -12.34
C LEU A 26 4.24 -2.09 -13.37
N ALA A 27 2.95 -1.78 -13.48
CA ALA A 27 2.05 -2.37 -14.47
C ALA A 27 2.31 -1.81 -15.89
N GLU A 28 2.54 -0.50 -16.01
CA GLU A 28 2.78 0.20 -17.27
C GLU A 28 4.18 -0.08 -17.84
N GLY A 29 5.21 -0.02 -16.99
CA GLY A 29 6.61 -0.30 -17.39
C GLY A 29 6.86 -1.76 -17.76
N GLY A 30 5.88 -2.64 -17.51
CA GLY A 30 5.94 -4.07 -17.72
C GLY A 30 4.93 -4.59 -18.74
N GLY A 31 4.59 -3.84 -19.81
CA GLY A 31 3.83 -4.37 -20.95
C GLY A 31 4.50 -5.62 -21.55
N GLY A 32 4.28 -6.80 -20.95
CA GLY A 32 5.00 -8.05 -21.21
C GLY A 32 5.85 -8.64 -20.06
N GLY A 33 5.77 -8.13 -18.81
CA GLY A 33 6.49 -8.67 -17.65
C GLY A 33 7.91 -8.16 -17.43
N GLY A 34 8.27 -7.03 -18.05
CA GLY A 34 9.58 -6.39 -17.91
C GLY A 34 9.80 -5.75 -16.54
N ALA A 35 11.07 -5.71 -16.09
CA ALA A 35 11.46 -5.05 -14.85
C ALA A 35 11.68 -3.53 -15.09
N VAL A 36 11.26 -2.71 -14.13
CA VAL A 36 11.40 -1.25 -14.12
C VAL A 36 12.55 -0.86 -13.19
N SER A 37 13.39 0.09 -13.61
CA SER A 37 14.52 0.54 -12.81
C SER A 37 14.09 1.36 -11.59
N ARG A 38 14.93 1.41 -10.55
CA ARG A 38 14.72 2.30 -9.39
C ARG A 38 14.48 3.74 -9.80
N GLU A 39 15.34 4.24 -10.68
CA GLU A 39 15.32 5.63 -11.14
C GLU A 39 13.99 5.98 -11.79
N ALA A 40 13.47 5.14 -12.69
CA ALA A 40 12.18 5.39 -13.33
C ALA A 40 11.02 5.40 -12.33
N LEU A 41 11.02 4.51 -11.34
CA LEU A 41 10.00 4.47 -10.28
C LEU A 41 10.06 5.71 -9.39
N VAL A 42 11.27 6.12 -8.99
CA VAL A 42 11.49 7.31 -8.16
C VAL A 42 11.09 8.58 -8.90
N THR A 43 11.60 8.79 -10.12
CA THR A 43 11.26 9.97 -10.93
C THR A 43 9.77 10.04 -11.20
N GLY A 44 9.15 8.93 -11.64
CA GLY A 44 7.72 8.89 -11.90
C GLY A 44 6.88 9.26 -10.67
N ALA A 45 7.24 8.75 -9.49
CA ALA A 45 6.55 9.05 -8.24
C ALA A 45 6.74 10.51 -7.81
N LEU A 46 7.96 11.05 -7.87
CA LEU A 46 8.27 12.44 -7.49
C LEU A 46 7.62 13.47 -8.43
N ASP A 47 7.53 13.16 -9.72
CA ASP A 47 6.87 14.04 -10.70
C ASP A 47 5.36 14.17 -10.44
N ARG A 48 4.77 13.16 -9.80
CA ARG A 48 3.33 13.03 -9.63
C ARG A 48 2.84 13.39 -8.25
N LEU A 49 3.59 12.98 -7.24
CA LEU A 49 3.21 13.00 -5.83
C LEU A 49 4.15 13.90 -5.07
N ASP A 50 3.60 14.63 -4.10
CA ASP A 50 4.39 15.35 -3.12
C ASP A 50 5.01 14.35 -2.12
N THR A 51 6.16 13.78 -2.50
CA THR A 51 6.85 12.72 -1.74
C THR A 51 8.37 12.86 -1.85
N THR A 52 9.10 11.92 -1.23
CA THR A 52 10.57 11.90 -1.22
C THR A 52 11.10 10.59 -1.78
N GLU A 53 12.32 10.60 -2.29
CA GLU A 53 13.01 9.39 -2.77
C GLU A 53 13.14 8.32 -1.66
N GLU A 54 13.38 8.75 -0.42
CA GLU A 54 13.44 7.86 0.74
C GLU A 54 12.10 7.16 0.98
N ALA A 55 10.99 7.91 0.93
CA ALA A 55 9.65 7.37 1.09
C ALA A 55 9.31 6.37 -0.02
N VAL A 56 9.66 6.68 -1.28
CA VAL A 56 9.47 5.77 -2.42
C VAL A 56 10.30 4.49 -2.24
N THR A 57 11.55 4.61 -1.81
CA THR A 57 12.45 3.45 -1.62
C THR A 57 11.98 2.55 -0.49
N SER A 58 11.60 3.13 0.65
CA SER A 58 11.00 2.41 1.78
C SER A 58 9.70 1.70 1.37
N ARG A 59 8.89 2.37 0.54
CA ARG A 59 7.64 1.79 0.03
C ARG A 59 7.88 0.64 -0.93
N LEU A 60 8.88 0.72 -1.81
CA LEU A 60 9.27 -0.39 -2.70
C LEU A 60 9.69 -1.63 -1.91
N ALA A 61 10.45 -1.47 -0.83
CA ALA A 61 10.79 -2.58 0.07
C ALA A 61 9.52 -3.20 0.69
N SER A 62 8.63 -2.36 1.21
CA SER A 62 7.34 -2.80 1.78
C SER A 62 6.46 -3.51 0.77
N MET A 63 6.46 -3.08 -0.50
CA MET A 63 5.73 -3.74 -1.59
C MET A 63 6.30 -5.12 -1.93
N VAL A 64 7.61 -5.31 -1.81
CA VAL A 64 8.24 -6.63 -1.97
C VAL A 64 7.82 -7.55 -0.83
N ASP A 65 7.88 -7.07 0.41
CA ASP A 65 7.47 -7.85 1.59
C ASP A 65 5.97 -8.20 1.56
N ALA A 66 5.14 -7.30 1.03
CA ALA A 66 3.70 -7.49 0.86
C ALA A 66 3.31 -8.28 -0.41
N GLY A 67 4.28 -8.68 -1.24
CA GLY A 67 4.03 -9.48 -2.46
C GLY A 67 3.47 -8.70 -3.66
N PHE A 68 3.45 -7.37 -3.62
CA PHE A 68 3.00 -6.53 -4.74
C PHE A 68 4.07 -6.29 -5.81
N ALA A 69 5.33 -6.48 -5.44
CA ALA A 69 6.46 -6.32 -6.34
C ALA A 69 7.51 -7.41 -6.06
N MET A 70 8.38 -7.66 -7.03
CA MET A 70 9.57 -8.47 -6.83
C MET A 70 10.79 -7.67 -7.22
N ARG A 71 11.79 -7.67 -6.35
CA ARG A 71 13.12 -7.16 -6.70
C ARG A 71 13.78 -8.14 -7.66
N VAL A 72 14.18 -7.65 -8.82
CA VAL A 72 14.93 -8.39 -9.83
C VAL A 72 16.38 -7.95 -9.73
N GLU A 73 17.26 -8.88 -9.35
CA GLU A 73 18.69 -8.66 -9.42
C GLU A 73 19.15 -8.88 -10.87
N GLY A 74 19.34 -7.78 -11.60
CA GLY A 74 20.04 -7.84 -12.89
C GLY A 74 21.54 -7.97 -12.65
N GLY A 75 22.30 -8.58 -13.57
CA GLY A 75 23.76 -8.68 -13.51
C GLY A 75 24.54 -7.34 -13.61
N GLY A 76 23.89 -6.22 -13.31
CA GLY A 76 24.46 -4.86 -13.26
C GLY A 76 24.37 -4.25 -11.85
N ALA A 77 24.75 -2.99 -11.71
CA ALA A 77 24.93 -2.33 -10.41
C ALA A 77 23.63 -1.90 -9.71
N GLU A 78 22.54 -1.70 -10.45
CA GLU A 78 21.29 -1.15 -9.89
C GLU A 78 20.14 -2.18 -9.90
N PRO A 79 19.39 -2.31 -8.79
CA PRO A 79 18.23 -3.19 -8.74
C PRO A 79 17.10 -2.70 -9.66
N ALA A 80 16.29 -3.66 -10.13
CA ALA A 80 15.05 -3.41 -10.84
C ALA A 80 13.86 -4.08 -10.11
N TRP A 81 12.64 -3.71 -10.46
CA TRP A 81 11.42 -4.27 -9.87
C TRP A 81 10.45 -4.72 -10.94
N ARG A 82 9.82 -5.88 -10.71
CA ARG A 82 8.68 -6.35 -11.50
C ARG A 82 7.41 -6.22 -10.65
N GLY A 83 6.30 -5.80 -11.25
CA GLY A 83 5.00 -5.93 -10.61
C GLY A 83 4.59 -7.39 -10.41
N CYS A 84 3.71 -7.64 -9.43
CA CYS A 84 3.07 -8.93 -9.27
C CYS A 84 2.20 -9.29 -10.50
N THR A 85 1.95 -10.59 -10.67
CA THR A 85 0.98 -11.12 -11.63
C THR A 85 -0.45 -10.79 -11.19
N HIS A 86 -1.42 -10.98 -12.09
CA HIS A 86 -2.83 -10.76 -11.75
C HIS A 86 -3.30 -11.62 -10.57
N ASP A 87 -2.90 -12.90 -10.53
CA ASP A 87 -3.30 -13.83 -9.47
C ASP A 87 -2.66 -13.46 -8.12
N GLU A 88 -1.39 -13.03 -8.12
CA GLU A 88 -0.71 -12.53 -6.92
C GLU A 88 -1.35 -11.23 -6.41
N LEU A 89 -1.72 -10.33 -7.33
CA LEU A 89 -2.43 -9.10 -6.99
C LEU A 89 -3.81 -9.40 -6.39
N ALA A 90 -4.56 -10.32 -6.98
CA ALA A 90 -5.86 -10.75 -6.48
C ALA A 90 -5.75 -11.33 -5.07
N ALA A 91 -4.79 -12.23 -4.82
CA ALA A 91 -4.55 -12.80 -3.50
C ALA A 91 -4.19 -11.74 -2.45
N ALA A 92 -3.44 -10.71 -2.83
CA ALA A 92 -3.11 -9.62 -1.93
C ALA A 92 -4.36 -8.79 -1.56
N PHE A 93 -5.29 -8.56 -2.49
CA PHE A 93 -6.57 -7.89 -2.19
C PHE A 93 -7.53 -8.77 -1.40
N ASP A 94 -7.54 -10.08 -1.62
CA ASP A 94 -8.31 -11.00 -0.76
C ASP A 94 -7.84 -10.87 0.70
N SER A 95 -6.53 -10.77 0.94
CA SER A 95 -5.98 -10.50 2.27
C SER A 95 -6.43 -9.15 2.83
N VAL A 96 -6.54 -8.10 2.00
CA VAL A 96 -7.08 -6.80 2.44
C VAL A 96 -8.54 -6.93 2.88
N VAL A 97 -9.35 -7.63 2.09
CA VAL A 97 -10.77 -7.87 2.40
C VAL A 97 -10.91 -8.67 3.70
N ASP A 98 -10.11 -9.70 3.91
CA ASP A 98 -10.15 -10.51 5.13
C ASP A 98 -9.76 -9.71 6.37
N VAL A 99 -8.78 -8.80 6.27
CA VAL A 99 -8.45 -7.87 7.35
C VAL A 99 -9.62 -6.95 7.67
N LEU A 100 -10.26 -6.36 6.65
CA LEU A 100 -11.42 -5.48 6.84
C LEU A 100 -12.61 -6.23 7.48
N ARG A 101 -12.87 -7.47 7.06
CA ARG A 101 -13.88 -8.35 7.68
C ARG A 101 -13.56 -8.63 9.14
N ALA A 102 -12.30 -8.95 9.47
CA ALA A 102 -11.89 -9.21 10.84
C ALA A 102 -12.07 -7.98 11.75
N LEU A 103 -11.89 -6.77 11.23
CA LEU A 103 -12.18 -5.53 11.96
C LEU A 103 -13.69 -5.36 12.23
N ASP A 104 -14.52 -5.61 11.22
CA ASP A 104 -15.98 -5.54 11.33
C ASP A 104 -16.53 -6.58 12.31
N GLU A 105 -16.09 -7.84 12.20
CA GLU A 105 -16.46 -8.94 13.09
C GLU A 105 -16.06 -8.67 14.55
N ALA A 106 -14.93 -7.98 14.77
CA ALA A 106 -14.49 -7.57 16.09
C ALA A 106 -15.21 -6.32 16.61
N GLY A 107 -16.01 -5.64 15.78
CA GLY A 107 -16.70 -4.40 16.11
C GLY A 107 -15.85 -3.14 16.04
N ASP A 108 -14.62 -3.20 15.50
CA ASP A 108 -13.75 -2.04 15.26
C ASP A 108 -14.13 -1.34 13.93
N SER A 109 -15.41 -0.94 13.84
CA SER A 109 -16.02 -0.34 12.66
C SER A 109 -15.41 1.03 12.30
N GLU A 110 -14.86 1.76 13.27
CA GLU A 110 -14.13 3.01 13.02
C GLU A 110 -12.86 2.73 12.21
N GLN A 111 -12.06 1.74 12.61
CA GLN A 111 -10.87 1.37 11.84
C GLN A 111 -11.22 0.87 10.44
N ALA A 112 -12.24 0.02 10.33
CA ALA A 112 -12.68 -0.49 9.04
C ALA A 112 -13.09 0.65 8.10
N THR A 113 -13.87 1.62 8.60
CA THR A 113 -14.31 2.80 7.84
C THR A 113 -13.14 3.71 7.47
N ASP A 114 -12.23 3.99 8.42
CA ASP A 114 -11.03 4.79 8.18
C ASP A 114 -10.16 4.15 7.09
N ALA A 115 -10.00 2.82 7.12
CA ALA A 115 -9.22 2.06 6.16
C ALA A 115 -9.86 2.05 4.75
N VAL A 116 -11.18 1.84 4.64
CA VAL A 116 -11.89 1.93 3.35
C VAL A 116 -11.78 3.33 2.76
N THR A 117 -11.97 4.37 3.59
CA THR A 117 -11.82 5.77 3.15
C THR A 117 -10.38 6.05 2.69
N ALA A 118 -9.39 5.51 3.38
CA ALA A 118 -7.98 5.62 2.99
C ALA A 118 -7.69 4.91 1.66
N ILE A 119 -8.26 3.72 1.43
CA ILE A 119 -8.17 3.03 0.13
C ILE A 119 -8.75 3.92 -0.97
N ASP A 120 -9.98 4.40 -0.82
CA ASP A 120 -10.62 5.26 -1.83
C ASP A 120 -9.79 6.52 -2.13
N ALA A 121 -9.24 7.14 -1.09
CA ALA A 121 -8.41 8.34 -1.20
C ALA A 121 -7.06 8.05 -1.89
N ALA A 122 -6.39 6.95 -1.53
CA ALA A 122 -5.14 6.54 -2.15
C ALA A 122 -5.34 6.22 -3.64
N TRP A 123 -6.41 5.50 -3.99
CA TRP A 123 -6.70 5.12 -5.38
C TRP A 123 -7.15 6.29 -6.24
N ALA A 124 -7.71 7.34 -5.64
CA ALA A 124 -8.01 8.57 -6.36
C ALA A 124 -6.76 9.27 -6.93
N THR A 125 -5.55 8.99 -6.39
CA THR A 125 -4.29 9.56 -6.90
C THR A 125 -3.92 9.09 -8.31
N ARG A 126 -4.44 7.93 -8.72
CA ARG A 126 -4.31 7.38 -10.08
C ARG A 126 -5.00 8.24 -11.15
N SER A 127 -5.95 9.08 -10.74
CA SER A 127 -6.73 9.91 -11.66
C SER A 127 -5.88 11.03 -12.29
N THR A 128 -6.06 11.25 -13.59
CA THR A 128 -5.52 12.42 -14.29
C THR A 128 -6.24 13.73 -13.93
N ALA A 129 -7.44 13.66 -13.34
CA ALA A 129 -8.17 14.83 -12.85
C ALA A 129 -7.61 15.34 -11.51
N GLU A 130 -7.25 16.63 -11.45
CA GLU A 130 -6.65 17.27 -10.26
C GLU A 130 -7.55 17.20 -9.02
N ALA A 131 -8.85 17.51 -9.18
CA ALA A 131 -9.81 17.46 -8.08
C ALA A 131 -9.92 16.08 -7.43
N ARG A 132 -9.72 15.00 -8.20
CA ARG A 132 -9.73 13.63 -7.66
C ARG A 132 -8.47 13.35 -6.85
N ARG A 133 -7.31 13.88 -7.27
CA ARG A 133 -6.05 13.70 -6.51
C ARG A 133 -6.02 14.46 -5.20
N ALA A 134 -6.68 15.62 -5.15
CA ALA A 134 -6.83 16.38 -3.91
C ALA A 134 -7.57 15.61 -2.81
N VAL A 135 -8.29 14.53 -3.13
CA VAL A 135 -8.97 13.67 -2.15
C VAL A 135 -7.99 13.03 -1.17
N ALA A 136 -6.80 12.60 -1.65
CA ALA A 136 -5.77 12.03 -0.79
C ALA A 136 -5.25 13.03 0.25
N GLU A 137 -5.05 14.29 -0.16
CA GLU A 137 -4.66 15.38 0.73
C GLU A 137 -5.75 15.69 1.75
N ALA A 138 -6.99 15.83 1.28
CA ALA A 138 -8.14 16.12 2.13
C ALA A 138 -8.36 15.01 3.17
N PHE A 139 -8.20 13.74 2.78
CA PHE A 139 -8.25 12.62 3.72
C PHE A 139 -7.14 12.73 4.77
N ARG A 140 -5.89 12.97 4.37
CA ARG A 140 -4.74 13.06 5.28
C ARG A 140 -4.94 14.11 6.38
N LEU A 141 -5.55 15.24 6.03
CA LEU A 141 -5.83 16.34 6.96
C LEU A 141 -7.05 16.08 7.86
N SER A 142 -7.91 15.12 7.51
CA SER A 142 -9.11 14.79 8.28
C SER A 142 -8.81 14.02 9.58
N PRO A 143 -9.74 13.99 10.55
CA PRO A 143 -9.58 13.17 11.76
C PRO A 143 -9.38 11.66 11.45
N ALA A 144 -10.07 11.14 10.44
CA ALA A 144 -9.92 9.77 9.98
C ALA A 144 -8.51 9.49 9.45
N GLY A 145 -7.99 10.40 8.62
CA GLY A 145 -6.61 10.32 8.10
C GLY A 145 -5.56 10.38 9.21
N GLN A 146 -5.76 11.24 10.22
CA GLN A 146 -4.85 11.32 11.36
C GLN A 146 -4.85 10.04 12.21
N ARG A 147 -6.03 9.43 12.45
CA ARG A 147 -6.12 8.13 13.13
C ARG A 147 -5.48 7.02 12.32
N HIS A 148 -5.74 6.96 11.02
CA HIS A 148 -5.12 6.00 10.11
C HIS A 148 -3.59 6.12 10.11
N ALA A 149 -3.07 7.34 9.94
CA ALA A 149 -1.63 7.61 9.96
C ALA A 149 -0.99 7.20 11.29
N ARG A 150 -1.66 7.45 12.42
CA ARG A 150 -1.20 6.98 13.74
C ARG A 150 -1.11 5.45 13.79
N ARG A 151 -2.13 4.73 13.31
CA ARG A 151 -2.13 3.25 13.29
C ARG A 151 -1.03 2.68 12.40
N VAL A 152 -0.74 3.33 11.26
CA VAL A 152 0.40 2.96 10.40
C VAL A 152 1.72 3.14 11.15
N ALA A 153 1.93 4.30 11.78
CA ALA A 153 3.15 4.60 12.54
C ALA A 153 3.35 3.65 13.74
N GLU A 154 2.26 3.25 14.39
CA GLU A 154 2.27 2.30 15.52
C GLU A 154 2.37 0.83 15.07
N GLY A 155 2.26 0.54 13.77
CA GLY A 155 2.19 -0.84 13.25
C GLY A 155 0.93 -1.59 13.66
N THR A 156 -0.16 -0.87 13.96
CA THR A 156 -1.43 -1.42 14.46
C THR A 156 -2.55 -1.43 13.41
N LEU A 157 -2.30 -0.93 12.20
CA LEU A 157 -3.28 -0.97 11.11
C LEU A 157 -3.66 -2.43 10.78
N GLY A 158 -4.96 -2.71 10.71
CA GLY A 158 -5.51 -4.05 10.50
C GLY A 158 -5.60 -4.92 11.76
N LEU A 159 -5.15 -4.43 12.93
CA LEU A 159 -5.30 -5.12 14.20
C LEU A 159 -6.53 -4.59 14.94
N PRO A 160 -7.54 -5.44 15.26
CA PRO A 160 -8.71 -4.99 16.02
C PRO A 160 -8.32 -4.32 17.34
N PHE A 161 -8.78 -3.08 17.55
CA PHE A 161 -8.46 -2.26 18.73
C PHE A 161 -6.96 -2.12 19.02
N GLY A 162 -6.11 -2.26 17.99
CA GLY A 162 -4.65 -2.19 18.10
C GLY A 162 -4.01 -3.36 18.85
N ARG A 163 -4.72 -4.48 19.01
CA ARG A 163 -4.22 -5.66 19.72
C ARG A 163 -3.99 -6.82 18.75
N PRO A 164 -2.86 -7.53 18.84
CA PRO A 164 -2.72 -8.80 18.14
C PRO A 164 -3.81 -9.77 18.64
N ARG A 165 -4.42 -10.51 17.71
CA ARG A 165 -5.43 -11.53 18.04
C ARG A 165 -4.80 -12.53 19.03
N PRO A 166 -5.44 -12.85 20.17
CA PRO A 166 -4.91 -13.88 21.06
C PRO A 166 -4.83 -15.21 20.29
N GLU A 167 -3.67 -15.86 20.35
CA GLU A 167 -3.50 -17.20 19.77
C GLU A 167 -4.39 -18.19 20.55
N GLY A 168 -5.39 -18.78 19.89
CA GLY A 168 -6.15 -19.93 20.42
C GLY A 168 -7.53 -19.67 21.02
N ALA A 169 -8.34 -18.78 20.43
CA ALA A 169 -9.80 -18.71 20.71
C ALA A 169 -10.61 -19.47 19.65
#